data_AF-A0AAW7M1G1-F1
#
_entry.id   AF-A0AAW7M1G1-F1
#
_cell.length_a   1.000
_cell.length_b   1.000
_cell.length_c   1.000
_cell.angle_alpha   90.00
_cell.angle_beta   90.00
_cell.angle_gamma   90.00
#
_symmetry.space_group_name_H-M   'P 1'
#
loop_
_entity.id
_entity.type
_entity.pdbx_description
1 polymer ?
#
loop_
_entity_poly.entity_id
_entity_poly.type
_entity_poly.pdbx_seq_one_letter_code
_entity_poly.pdbx_strand_id
1 'polypeptide(L)'
;MRRVLLTGFEPVSPATVNPAWDAVDLLARTWEGPGEVIARRLPAVFGEAPHRLRMSIAKHIPDAVVMTATAPGLPGVAVERIAINLDDATLPDNAGSMPVDQPIVEDGPAGLWSTLPDRAIVERLSAAGVPCGLSTSAGTYIGNHTFYQVQRELMNWGVPSGLLRLPASPALGLGPEVPAFSEEEMAAALRIVVLTVMAELGDDAAHILLAQETAGASTPAAPAAMPAPEPEQEPEVVAPPVPEDVPVPSAQALPASFDPEDEDVATQPFLMPISEPIYQPDPAAEPPALEPDDSPSFTQVVFPDRATAAAATAAPEEPAPATAPLHVAPRVPSMDAPEPAAAAEEAPEPVQEAEPESEPRTEEPAPPALTWDQIIGGRG
;
A
#
# COMPACT_ATOMS: atom_id res chain seq x y z
N MET A 1 14.00 -14.76 19.81
CA MET A 1 12.86 -15.13 18.94
C MET A 1 12.43 -13.86 18.23
N ARG A 2 12.40 -13.84 16.89
CA ARG A 2 12.08 -12.63 16.13
C ARG A 2 10.62 -12.26 16.27
N ARG A 3 10.32 -10.96 16.31
CA ARG A 3 8.98 -10.39 16.39
C ARG A 3 8.74 -9.46 15.21
N VAL A 4 7.77 -9.78 14.37
CA VAL A 4 7.37 -8.92 13.25
C VAL A 4 6.00 -8.34 13.57
N LEU A 5 5.93 -7.01 13.65
CA LEU A 5 4.67 -6.27 13.75
C LEU A 5 4.10 -6.09 12.34
N LEU A 6 2.93 -6.65 12.10
CA LEU A 6 2.22 -6.59 10.83
C LEU A 6 0.94 -5.78 11.03
N THR A 7 0.68 -4.78 10.18
CA THR A 7 -0.49 -3.92 10.34
C THR A 7 -1.32 -3.83 9.09
N GLY A 8 -2.64 -3.72 9.23
CA GLY A 8 -3.56 -3.31 8.18
C GLY A 8 -4.57 -2.30 8.73
N PHE A 9 -5.32 -1.64 7.84
CA PHE A 9 -6.29 -0.63 8.24
C PHE A 9 -7.69 -1.22 8.41
N GLU A 10 -8.52 -0.57 9.22
CA GLU A 10 -9.97 -0.77 9.13
C GLU A 10 -10.51 -0.38 7.74
N PRO A 11 -11.75 -0.79 7.40
CA PRO A 11 -12.40 -0.38 6.17
C PRO A 11 -12.58 1.13 6.15
N VAL A 12 -12.35 1.73 5.00
CA VAL A 12 -12.67 3.14 4.74
C VAL A 12 -14.11 3.19 4.23
N SER A 13 -14.96 4.00 4.86
CA SER A 13 -16.36 4.16 4.44
C SER A 13 -16.44 4.51 2.95
N PRO A 14 -17.32 3.87 2.15
CA PRO A 14 -18.42 3.00 2.56
C PRO A 14 -18.09 1.49 2.58
N ALA A 15 -16.83 1.10 2.39
CA ALA A 15 -16.45 -0.31 2.41
C ALA A 15 -16.67 -0.92 3.79
N THR A 16 -17.09 -2.19 3.83
CA THR A 16 -17.29 -2.95 5.08
C THR A 16 -16.13 -3.93 5.36
N VAL A 17 -15.23 -4.09 4.40
CA VAL A 17 -14.07 -4.98 4.45
C VAL A 17 -12.81 -4.23 4.05
N ASN A 18 -11.65 -4.70 4.51
CA ASN A 18 -10.35 -4.17 4.10
C ASN A 18 -9.44 -5.35 3.78
N PRO A 19 -9.25 -5.70 2.50
CA PRO A 19 -8.51 -6.89 2.08
C PRO A 19 -7.12 -7.03 2.72
N ALA A 20 -6.43 -5.90 2.94
CA ALA A 20 -5.11 -5.92 3.53
C ALA A 20 -5.16 -6.27 5.02
N TRP A 21 -6.15 -5.78 5.77
CA TRP A 21 -6.34 -6.20 7.16
C TRP A 21 -6.82 -7.65 7.25
N ASP A 22 -7.76 -8.05 6.39
CA ASP A 22 -8.32 -9.40 6.42
C ASP A 22 -7.20 -10.44 6.19
N ALA A 23 -6.33 -10.21 5.20
CA ALA A 23 -5.14 -11.05 4.97
C ALA A 23 -4.15 -11.05 6.14
N VAL A 24 -3.91 -9.90 6.78
CA VAL A 24 -3.04 -9.79 7.98
C VAL A 24 -3.60 -10.59 9.14
N ASP A 25 -4.90 -10.50 9.38
CA ASP A 25 -5.57 -11.18 10.48
C ASP A 25 -5.65 -12.70 10.24
N LEU A 26 -5.90 -13.13 9.00
CA LEU A 26 -5.83 -14.53 8.61
C LEU A 26 -4.43 -15.11 8.81
N LEU A 27 -3.39 -14.40 8.34
CA LEU A 27 -2.00 -14.83 8.54
C LEU A 27 -1.67 -14.96 10.03
N ALA A 28 -2.03 -13.98 10.85
CA ALA A 28 -1.74 -14.03 12.28
C ALA A 28 -2.46 -15.20 12.99
N ARG A 29 -3.70 -15.50 12.61
CA ARG A 29 -4.47 -16.64 13.14
C ARG A 29 -3.92 -18.00 12.71
N THR A 30 -3.26 -18.06 11.55
CA THR A 30 -2.73 -19.30 10.95
C THR A 30 -1.20 -19.38 11.00
N TRP A 31 -0.54 -18.47 11.72
CA TRP A 31 0.92 -18.39 11.73
C TRP A 31 1.55 -19.61 12.41
N GLU A 32 2.15 -20.47 11.59
CA GLU A 32 3.02 -21.55 11.99
C GLU A 32 4.41 -21.32 11.37
N GLY A 33 5.20 -20.46 12.02
CA GLY A 33 6.53 -20.08 11.56
C GLY A 33 7.50 -19.80 12.71
N PRO A 34 8.75 -19.42 12.40
CA PRO A 34 9.72 -19.09 13.41
C PRO A 34 9.39 -17.70 13.96
N GLY A 35 9.38 -17.53 15.27
CA GLY A 35 9.06 -16.23 15.83
C GLY A 35 7.59 -15.88 15.93
N GLU A 36 7.35 -14.63 16.26
CA GLU A 36 6.04 -14.09 16.62
C GLU A 36 5.58 -13.08 15.57
N VAL A 37 4.37 -13.26 15.05
CA VAL A 37 3.68 -12.27 14.21
C VAL A 37 2.65 -11.56 15.07
N ILE A 38 2.81 -10.24 15.19
CA ILE A 38 1.91 -9.39 15.97
C ILE A 38 1.04 -8.62 14.97
N ALA A 39 -0.23 -8.98 14.84
CA ALA A 39 -1.16 -8.25 13.97
C ALA A 39 -1.81 -7.07 14.70
N ARG A 40 -1.89 -5.91 14.04
CA ARG A 40 -2.63 -4.74 14.53
C ARG A 40 -3.48 -4.09 13.44
N ARG A 41 -4.77 -3.94 13.76
CA ARG A 41 -5.68 -3.13 12.97
C ARG A 41 -5.49 -1.67 13.37
N LEU A 42 -5.20 -0.83 12.38
CA LEU A 42 -5.09 0.61 12.56
C LEU A 42 -6.41 1.28 12.16
N PRO A 43 -6.79 2.37 12.83
CA PRO A 43 -7.89 3.21 12.35
C PRO A 43 -7.50 3.82 11.00
N ALA A 44 -8.47 4.01 10.11
CA ALA A 44 -8.26 4.66 8.83
C ALA A 44 -8.53 6.16 8.99
N VAL A 45 -7.70 6.78 9.84
CA VAL A 45 -7.78 8.19 10.22
C VAL A 45 -6.37 8.79 10.19
N PHE A 46 -6.20 9.92 9.50
CA PHE A 46 -4.96 10.67 9.46
C PHE A 46 -4.54 11.07 10.89
N GLY A 47 -3.25 10.99 11.21
CA GLY A 47 -2.72 11.26 12.56
C GLY A 47 -2.97 10.15 13.61
N GLU A 48 -4.17 9.60 13.72
CA GLU A 48 -4.47 8.55 14.72
C GLU A 48 -3.85 7.20 14.34
N ALA A 49 -3.83 6.85 13.04
CA ALA A 49 -3.19 5.62 12.57
C ALA A 49 -1.71 5.50 12.98
N PRO A 50 -0.83 6.49 12.70
CA PRO A 50 0.57 6.42 13.15
C PRO A 50 0.68 6.50 14.68
N HIS A 51 -0.23 7.19 15.38
CA HIS A 51 -0.24 7.18 16.85
C HIS A 51 -0.47 5.76 17.42
N ARG A 52 -1.47 5.03 16.90
CA ARG A 52 -1.76 3.64 17.29
C ARG A 52 -0.62 2.70 16.94
N LEU A 53 0.02 2.90 15.79
CA LEU A 53 1.19 2.12 15.40
C LEU A 53 2.36 2.34 16.38
N ARG A 54 2.68 3.59 16.73
CA ARG A 54 3.71 3.89 17.75
C ARG A 54 3.44 3.23 19.09
N MET A 55 2.19 3.26 19.57
CA MET A 55 1.82 2.57 20.80
C MET A 55 2.08 1.06 20.72
N SER A 56 1.78 0.44 19.58
CA SER A 56 2.06 -0.98 19.38
C SER A 56 3.56 -1.27 19.34
N ILE A 57 4.35 -0.42 18.66
CA ILE A 57 5.81 -0.55 18.60
C ILE A 57 6.39 -0.46 20.01
N ALA A 58 6.01 0.55 20.79
CA ALA A 58 6.47 0.73 22.17
C ALA A 58 6.08 -0.44 23.09
N LYS A 59 4.88 -1.00 22.90
CA LYS A 59 4.37 -2.12 23.71
C LYS A 59 5.09 -3.43 23.40
N HIS A 60 5.38 -3.69 22.14
CA HIS A 60 5.82 -5.01 21.68
C HIS A 60 7.31 -5.11 21.38
N ILE A 61 7.97 -3.97 21.13
CA ILE A 61 9.39 -3.87 20.77
C ILE A 61 9.70 -4.85 19.62
N PRO A 62 9.07 -4.67 18.45
CA PRO A 62 9.25 -5.59 17.32
C PRO A 62 10.66 -5.46 16.73
N ASP A 63 11.16 -6.55 16.16
CA ASP A 63 12.40 -6.56 15.38
C ASP A 63 12.20 -5.95 13.97
N ALA A 64 10.97 -5.96 13.45
CA ALA A 64 10.62 -5.31 12.19
C ALA A 64 9.12 -4.91 12.14
N VAL A 65 8.80 -3.93 11.31
CA VAL A 65 7.42 -3.44 11.10
C VAL A 65 7.04 -3.50 9.62
N VAL A 66 6.07 -4.34 9.29
CA VAL A 66 5.50 -4.44 7.95
C VAL A 66 4.12 -3.81 7.96
N MET A 67 3.96 -2.69 7.27
CA MET A 67 2.67 -2.05 7.09
C MET A 67 2.01 -2.60 5.82
N THR A 68 0.70 -2.79 5.83
CA THR A 68 -0.08 -3.17 4.64
C THR A 68 -1.22 -2.18 4.41
N ALA A 69 -1.53 -1.93 3.14
CA ALA A 69 -2.68 -1.15 2.72
C ALA A 69 -3.32 -1.79 1.47
N THR A 70 -4.63 -1.66 1.29
CA THR A 70 -5.29 -2.11 0.06
C THR A 70 -5.17 -1.02 -1.01
N ALA A 71 -4.80 -1.41 -2.22
CA ALA A 71 -4.85 -0.59 -3.41
C ALA A 71 -5.56 -1.37 -4.53
N PRO A 72 -6.86 -1.10 -4.75
CA PRO A 72 -7.59 -1.69 -5.86
C PRO A 72 -6.92 -1.43 -7.20
N GLY A 73 -7.06 -2.37 -8.14
CA GLY A 73 -6.47 -2.26 -9.47
C GLY A 73 -5.02 -2.77 -9.58
N LEU A 74 -4.34 -3.02 -8.45
CA LEU A 74 -3.03 -3.65 -8.50
C LEU A 74 -3.14 -5.09 -9.07
N PRO A 75 -2.27 -5.49 -10.02
CA PRO A 75 -2.23 -6.84 -10.55
C PRO A 75 -1.49 -7.82 -9.62
N GLY A 76 -1.05 -7.38 -8.44
CA GLY A 76 -0.24 -8.15 -7.50
C GLY A 76 0.22 -7.33 -6.30
N VAL A 77 1.11 -7.90 -5.49
CA VAL A 77 1.68 -7.24 -4.30
C VAL A 77 2.70 -6.17 -4.73
N ALA A 78 2.47 -4.92 -4.34
CA ALA A 78 3.42 -3.84 -4.54
C ALA A 78 4.28 -3.64 -3.28
N VAL A 79 5.59 -3.78 -3.42
CA VAL A 79 6.56 -3.54 -2.34
C VAL A 79 7.06 -2.10 -2.44
N GLU A 80 6.62 -1.24 -1.51
CA GLU A 80 6.89 0.19 -1.57
C GLU A 80 8.32 0.51 -1.14
N ARG A 81 9.03 1.24 -1.99
CA ARG A 81 10.43 1.63 -1.76
C ARG A 81 10.56 2.96 -1.04
N ILE A 82 9.58 3.84 -1.16
CA ILE A 82 9.66 5.21 -0.64
C ILE A 82 8.31 5.66 -0.09
N ALA A 83 8.34 6.29 1.08
CA ALA A 83 7.26 7.12 1.60
C ALA A 83 7.53 8.58 1.21
N ILE A 84 6.54 9.31 0.73
CA ILE A 84 6.69 10.73 0.35
C ILE A 84 6.04 11.64 1.39
N ASN A 85 6.60 12.84 1.59
CA ASN A 85 6.10 13.83 2.54
C ASN A 85 4.92 14.63 1.95
N LEU A 86 3.83 13.95 1.61
CA LEU A 86 2.66 14.56 1.00
C LEU A 86 1.40 13.82 1.44
N ASP A 87 0.47 14.57 2.02
CA ASP A 87 -0.93 14.21 2.14
C ASP A 87 -1.71 14.98 1.07
N ASP A 88 -2.30 14.23 0.14
CA ASP A 88 -3.17 14.75 -0.90
C ASP A 88 -4.27 13.72 -1.17
N ALA A 89 -5.39 13.89 -0.47
CA ALA A 89 -6.46 12.92 -0.37
C ALA A 89 -7.63 13.28 -1.31
N THR A 90 -8.03 12.34 -2.15
CA THR A 90 -9.20 12.47 -3.03
C THR A 90 -10.51 12.05 -2.37
N LEU A 91 -10.44 11.44 -1.18
CA LEU A 91 -11.58 11.00 -0.38
C LEU A 91 -11.31 11.27 1.11
N PRO A 92 -12.36 11.53 1.91
CA PRO A 92 -12.19 11.75 3.34
C PRO A 92 -11.86 10.45 4.07
N ASP A 93 -11.06 10.57 5.13
CA ASP A 93 -10.85 9.49 6.08
C ASP A 93 -12.10 9.20 6.94
N ASN A 94 -12.02 8.19 7.81
CA ASN A 94 -13.16 7.80 8.65
C ASN A 94 -13.56 8.88 9.68
N ALA A 95 -12.74 9.92 9.89
CA ALA A 95 -13.04 11.08 10.73
C ALA A 95 -13.46 12.32 9.91
N GLY A 96 -13.56 12.21 8.58
CA GLY A 96 -13.94 13.30 7.68
C GLY A 96 -12.78 14.19 7.22
N SER A 97 -11.53 13.86 7.55
CA SER A 97 -10.37 14.64 7.12
C SER A 97 -10.00 14.31 5.68
N MET A 98 -9.88 15.33 4.84
CA MET A 98 -9.48 15.22 3.44
C MET A 98 -8.39 16.28 3.16
N PRO A 99 -7.15 16.03 3.60
CA PRO A 99 -6.04 16.96 3.38
C PRO A 99 -5.73 17.12 1.90
N VAL A 100 -5.30 18.32 1.49
CA VAL A 100 -4.98 18.65 0.10
C VAL A 100 -3.65 19.38 0.06
N ASP A 101 -2.72 18.89 -0.75
CA ASP A 101 -1.40 19.49 -1.00
C ASP A 101 -0.64 19.93 0.27
N GLN A 102 -0.71 19.13 1.33
CA GLN A 102 -0.04 19.46 2.60
C GLN A 102 1.13 18.51 2.88
N PRO A 103 2.24 19.00 3.45
CA PRO A 103 3.28 18.11 3.94
C PRO A 103 2.77 17.31 5.15
N ILE A 104 3.16 16.04 5.24
CA ILE A 104 2.91 15.21 6.45
C ILE A 104 3.67 15.80 7.65
N VAL A 105 4.87 16.33 7.39
CA VAL A 105 5.73 17.02 8.35
C VAL A 105 6.32 18.26 7.68
N GLU A 106 6.00 19.44 8.20
CA GLU A 106 6.32 20.74 7.56
C GLU A 106 7.80 20.91 7.17
N ASP A 107 8.73 20.44 7.99
CA ASP A 107 10.19 20.48 7.73
C ASP A 107 10.82 19.10 7.47
N GLY A 108 10.00 18.11 7.12
CA GLY A 108 10.46 16.75 6.83
C GLY A 108 11.13 16.61 5.45
N PRO A 109 12.06 15.67 5.26
CA PRO A 109 12.62 15.37 3.94
C PRO A 109 11.51 14.95 2.95
N ALA A 110 11.65 15.27 1.68
CA ALA A 110 10.62 15.01 0.66
C ALA A 110 10.20 13.53 0.55
N GLY A 111 11.11 12.60 0.88
CA GLY A 111 10.76 11.18 0.99
C GLY A 111 11.75 10.40 1.85
N LEU A 112 11.29 9.24 2.31
CA LEU A 112 12.01 8.32 3.19
C LEU A 112 12.04 6.94 2.56
N TRP A 113 13.22 6.35 2.43
CA TRP A 113 13.36 4.99 1.90
C TRP A 113 12.79 3.96 2.88
N SER A 114 12.14 2.95 2.34
CA SER A 114 11.89 1.68 3.03
C SER A 114 13.21 1.07 3.47
N THR A 115 13.16 0.39 4.61
CA THR A 115 14.28 -0.36 5.20
C THR A 115 14.02 -1.85 5.26
N LEU A 116 12.88 -2.30 4.72
CA LEU A 116 12.66 -3.72 4.45
C LEU A 116 13.62 -4.20 3.35
N PRO A 117 13.94 -5.51 3.32
CA PRO A 117 14.70 -6.12 2.25
C PRO A 117 13.82 -6.25 0.97
N ASP A 118 13.47 -5.11 0.38
CA ASP A 118 12.48 -4.95 -0.69
C ASP A 118 12.71 -5.89 -1.88
N ARG A 119 13.96 -5.98 -2.35
CA ARG A 119 14.35 -6.86 -3.46
C ARG A 119 14.25 -8.34 -3.09
N ALA A 120 14.69 -8.72 -1.89
CA ALA A 120 14.59 -10.11 -1.45
C ALA A 120 13.11 -10.52 -1.32
N ILE A 121 12.26 -9.62 -0.81
CA ILE A 121 10.82 -9.85 -0.74
C ILE A 121 10.24 -10.12 -2.14
N VAL A 122 10.53 -9.25 -3.12
CA VAL A 122 10.05 -9.43 -4.50
C VAL A 122 10.60 -10.71 -5.13
N GLU A 123 11.88 -11.02 -4.93
CA GLU A 123 12.49 -12.25 -5.44
C GLU A 123 11.79 -13.50 -4.88
N ARG A 124 11.53 -13.52 -3.56
CA ARG A 124 10.88 -14.66 -2.89
C ARG A 124 9.41 -14.82 -3.27
N LEU A 125 8.67 -13.72 -3.36
CA LEU A 125 7.30 -13.71 -3.84
C LEU A 125 7.22 -14.19 -5.30
N SER A 126 8.08 -13.64 -6.16
CA SER A 126 8.17 -14.03 -7.57
C SER A 126 8.49 -15.52 -7.68
N ALA A 127 9.50 -16.02 -6.96
CA ALA A 127 9.89 -17.43 -6.93
C ALA A 127 8.75 -18.37 -6.50
N ALA A 128 7.82 -17.90 -5.66
CA ALA A 128 6.62 -18.64 -5.25
C ALA A 128 5.45 -18.50 -6.24
N GLY A 129 5.63 -17.81 -7.37
CA GLY A 129 4.58 -17.58 -8.36
C GLY A 129 3.58 -16.49 -7.97
N VAL A 130 3.85 -15.70 -6.93
CA VAL A 130 2.97 -14.59 -6.52
C VAL A 130 3.24 -13.37 -7.40
N PRO A 131 2.22 -12.82 -8.09
CA PRO A 131 2.36 -11.56 -8.82
C PRO A 131 2.79 -10.45 -7.87
N CYS A 132 3.94 -9.82 -8.15
CA CYS A 132 4.49 -8.78 -7.31
C CYS A 132 5.46 -7.87 -8.07
N GLY A 133 5.76 -6.71 -7.50
CA GLY A 133 6.74 -5.78 -8.04
C GLY A 133 7.19 -4.74 -7.03
N LEU A 134 8.33 -4.11 -7.32
CA LEU A 134 8.77 -2.92 -6.61
C LEU A 134 7.93 -1.71 -7.04
N SER A 135 7.54 -0.88 -6.08
CA SER A 135 6.81 0.37 -6.32
C SER A 135 7.56 1.55 -5.72
N THR A 136 7.46 2.71 -6.38
CA THR A 136 8.08 3.98 -5.93
C THR A 136 7.04 5.04 -5.59
N SER A 137 5.77 4.63 -5.45
CA SER A 137 4.70 5.50 -4.96
C SER A 137 3.74 4.68 -4.12
N ALA A 138 3.67 5.00 -2.83
CA ALA A 138 2.67 4.48 -1.91
C ALA A 138 1.30 5.18 -2.04
N GLY A 139 1.15 6.09 -3.02
CA GLY A 139 0.09 7.08 -3.06
C GLY A 139 0.31 8.22 -2.06
N THR A 140 -0.73 9.02 -1.85
CA THR A 140 -0.73 10.23 -1.01
C THR A 140 -1.79 10.18 0.10
N TYR A 141 -2.34 8.98 0.33
CA TYR A 141 -3.38 8.74 1.33
C TYR A 141 -2.82 8.15 2.64
N ILE A 142 -3.69 7.70 3.55
CA ILE A 142 -3.37 7.27 4.91
C ILE A 142 -2.26 6.22 5.00
N GLY A 143 -2.15 5.33 4.01
CA GLY A 143 -1.06 4.35 3.92
C GLY A 143 0.31 5.02 3.82
N ASN A 144 0.47 5.98 2.89
CA ASN A 144 1.69 6.78 2.76
C ASN A 144 1.90 7.67 3.99
N HIS A 145 0.85 8.33 4.49
CA HIS A 145 0.90 9.13 5.71
C HIS A 145 1.52 8.37 6.89
N THR A 146 0.96 7.18 7.15
CA THR A 146 1.39 6.31 8.26
C THR A 146 2.80 5.80 8.03
N PHE A 147 3.11 5.38 6.79
CA PHE A 147 4.44 4.93 6.41
C PHE A 147 5.48 6.03 6.67
N TYR A 148 5.28 7.23 6.15
CA TYR A 148 6.21 8.34 6.32
C TYR A 148 6.44 8.70 7.80
N GLN A 149 5.34 8.86 8.57
CA GLN A 149 5.42 9.25 9.97
C GLN A 149 6.21 8.26 10.83
N VAL A 150 5.96 6.96 10.65
CA VAL A 150 6.59 5.92 11.47
C VAL A 150 7.98 5.56 10.93
N GLN A 151 8.20 5.59 9.61
CA GLN A 151 9.51 5.31 9.00
C GLN A 151 10.59 6.24 9.54
N ARG A 152 10.27 7.53 9.72
CA ARG A 152 11.21 8.52 10.26
C ARG A 152 11.78 8.10 11.63
N GLU A 153 10.95 7.51 12.49
CA GLU A 153 11.36 7.07 13.82
C GLU A 153 12.11 5.74 13.76
N LEU A 154 11.61 4.78 12.97
CA LEU A 154 12.18 3.44 12.88
C LEU A 154 13.55 3.41 12.20
N MET A 155 13.80 4.27 11.22
CA MET A 155 15.14 4.43 10.64
C MET A 155 16.16 4.87 11.71
N ASN A 156 15.78 5.79 12.60
CA ASN A 156 16.66 6.24 13.68
C ASN A 156 16.89 5.16 14.74
N TRP A 157 15.93 4.26 14.93
CA TRP A 157 16.04 3.14 15.85
C TRP A 157 16.71 1.90 15.23
N GLY A 158 16.97 1.91 13.92
CA GLY A 158 17.54 0.78 13.20
C GLY A 158 16.60 -0.43 13.12
N VAL A 159 15.29 -0.21 13.21
CA VAL A 159 14.25 -1.25 13.09
C VAL A 159 13.77 -1.29 11.64
N PRO A 160 13.97 -2.39 10.90
CA PRO A 160 13.49 -2.50 9.53
C PRO A 160 11.98 -2.30 9.41
N SER A 161 11.60 -1.38 8.54
CA SER A 161 10.20 -1.07 8.26
C SER A 161 9.93 -0.62 6.85
N GLY A 162 8.68 -0.83 6.42
CA GLY A 162 8.22 -0.55 5.07
C GLY A 162 6.73 -0.83 4.88
N LEU A 163 6.21 -0.49 3.70
CA LEU A 163 4.81 -0.65 3.33
C LEU A 163 4.67 -1.64 2.15
N LEU A 164 3.64 -2.46 2.21
CA LEU A 164 3.17 -3.29 1.11
C LEU A 164 1.77 -2.82 0.73
N ARG A 165 1.52 -2.61 -0.56
CA ARG A 165 0.15 -2.47 -1.05
C ARG A 165 -0.33 -3.79 -1.63
N LEU A 166 -1.47 -4.23 -1.13
CA LEU A 166 -2.14 -5.47 -1.53
C LEU A 166 -3.30 -5.15 -2.49
N PRO A 167 -3.59 -6.04 -3.44
CA PRO A 167 -4.68 -5.86 -4.38
C PRO A 167 -6.05 -5.92 -3.69
N ALA A 168 -7.11 -5.69 -4.46
CA ALA A 168 -8.48 -5.88 -3.98
C ALA A 168 -8.78 -7.36 -3.69
N SER A 169 -9.81 -7.63 -2.90
CA SER A 169 -10.44 -8.95 -2.82
C SER A 169 -11.82 -8.94 -3.50
N PRO A 170 -12.35 -10.11 -3.90
CA PRO A 170 -13.71 -10.19 -4.43
C PRO A 170 -14.78 -9.60 -3.51
N ALA A 171 -14.53 -9.61 -2.19
CA ALA A 171 -15.45 -9.08 -1.18
C ALA A 171 -15.65 -7.56 -1.26
N LEU A 172 -14.74 -6.81 -1.89
CA LEU A 172 -14.95 -5.38 -2.15
C LEU A 172 -15.99 -5.09 -3.23
N GLY A 173 -16.35 -6.08 -4.07
CA GLY A 173 -17.42 -5.94 -5.06
C GLY A 173 -17.12 -4.95 -6.20
N LEU A 174 -15.85 -4.76 -6.57
CA LEU A 174 -15.41 -3.78 -7.58
C LEU A 174 -15.63 -4.21 -9.05
N GLY A 175 -16.32 -5.33 -9.28
CA GLY A 175 -16.57 -5.88 -10.61
C GLY A 175 -15.41 -6.73 -11.16
N PRO A 176 -15.63 -7.40 -12.31
CA PRO A 176 -14.69 -8.40 -12.85
C PRO A 176 -13.45 -7.80 -13.53
N GLU A 177 -13.48 -6.52 -13.91
CA GLU A 177 -12.37 -5.84 -14.60
C GLU A 177 -11.24 -5.45 -13.64
N VAL A 178 -11.52 -5.36 -12.34
CA VAL A 178 -10.53 -5.03 -11.31
C VAL A 178 -9.86 -6.33 -10.84
N PRO A 179 -8.52 -6.47 -10.98
CA PRO A 179 -7.82 -7.63 -10.45
C PRO A 179 -8.10 -7.80 -8.96
N ALA A 180 -8.48 -9.01 -8.58
CA ALA A 180 -8.83 -9.35 -7.22
C ALA A 180 -8.23 -10.71 -6.82
N PHE A 181 -7.77 -10.79 -5.59
CA PHE A 181 -7.12 -11.96 -5.01
C PHE A 181 -7.87 -12.41 -3.77
N SER A 182 -7.86 -13.72 -3.50
CA SER A 182 -8.47 -14.26 -2.29
C SER A 182 -7.70 -13.82 -1.04
N GLU A 183 -8.38 -13.83 0.10
CA GLU A 183 -7.76 -13.53 1.40
C GLU A 183 -6.61 -14.50 1.69
N GLU A 184 -6.78 -15.77 1.32
CA GLU A 184 -5.79 -16.83 1.46
C GLU A 184 -4.57 -16.61 0.57
N GLU A 185 -4.75 -16.18 -0.69
CA GLU A 185 -3.65 -15.85 -1.60
C GLU A 185 -2.81 -14.69 -1.05
N MET A 186 -3.47 -13.64 -0.55
CA MET A 186 -2.79 -12.51 0.07
C MET A 186 -2.11 -12.88 1.39
N ALA A 187 -2.74 -13.69 2.23
CA ALA A 187 -2.14 -14.17 3.48
C ALA A 187 -0.91 -15.06 3.21
N ALA A 188 -0.95 -15.92 2.19
CA ALA A 188 0.19 -16.72 1.75
C ALA A 188 1.35 -15.83 1.24
N ALA A 189 1.04 -14.78 0.48
CA ALA A 189 2.04 -13.79 0.07
C ALA A 189 2.67 -13.08 1.29
N LEU A 190 1.86 -12.61 2.24
CA LEU A 190 2.36 -12.00 3.48
C LEU A 190 3.20 -12.97 4.31
N ARG A 191 2.88 -14.27 4.30
CA ARG A 191 3.71 -15.30 4.97
C ARG A 191 5.12 -15.32 4.41
N ILE A 192 5.26 -15.27 3.08
CA ILE A 192 6.56 -15.22 2.41
C ILE A 192 7.31 -13.92 2.77
N VAL A 193 6.61 -12.79 2.81
CA VAL A 193 7.20 -11.52 3.25
C VAL A 193 7.76 -11.64 4.66
N VAL A 194 6.94 -12.07 5.63
CA VAL A 194 7.35 -12.17 7.04
C VAL A 194 8.53 -13.10 7.20
N LEU A 195 8.50 -14.27 6.57
CA LEU A 195 9.62 -15.20 6.59
C LEU A 195 10.88 -14.60 5.97
N THR A 196 10.76 -13.85 4.87
CA THR A 196 11.89 -13.16 4.24
C THR A 196 12.50 -12.13 5.19
N VAL A 197 11.66 -11.32 5.84
CA VAL A 197 12.12 -10.33 6.82
C VAL A 197 12.82 -11.01 8.00
N MET A 198 12.27 -12.09 8.54
CA MET A 198 12.89 -12.84 9.64
C MET A 198 14.22 -13.49 9.23
N ALA A 199 14.31 -14.01 8.01
CA ALA A 199 15.52 -14.59 7.45
C ALA A 199 16.64 -13.55 7.31
N GLU A 200 16.33 -12.36 6.80
CA GLU A 200 17.29 -11.24 6.70
C GLU A 200 17.69 -10.67 8.06
N LEU A 201 16.84 -10.86 9.08
CA LEU A 201 17.20 -10.66 10.47
C LEU A 201 18.04 -11.83 11.05
N GLY A 202 18.44 -12.82 10.26
CA GLY A 202 19.30 -13.93 10.68
C GLY A 202 18.57 -15.07 11.40
N ASP A 203 17.27 -15.28 11.13
CA ASP A 203 16.55 -16.47 11.59
C ASP A 203 16.73 -17.66 10.61
N ASP A 204 17.59 -18.61 10.96
CA ASP A 204 17.90 -19.77 10.13
C ASP A 204 16.67 -20.65 9.83
N ALA A 205 15.72 -20.74 10.76
CA ALA A 205 14.51 -21.52 10.54
C ALA A 205 13.61 -20.87 9.48
N ALA A 206 13.64 -19.54 9.36
CA ALA A 206 12.92 -18.83 8.31
C ALA A 206 13.49 -19.15 6.91
N HIS A 207 14.82 -19.25 6.78
CA HIS A 207 15.45 -19.68 5.51
C HIS A 207 14.98 -21.07 5.06
N ILE A 208 14.85 -22.01 5.99
CA ILE A 208 14.39 -23.38 5.68
C ILE A 208 12.94 -23.37 5.19
N LEU A 209 12.07 -22.63 5.88
CA LEU A 209 10.65 -22.55 5.51
C LEU A 209 10.45 -21.83 4.17
N LEU A 210 11.19 -20.75 3.89
CA LEU A 210 11.16 -20.09 2.58
C LEU A 210 11.49 -21.04 1.44
N ALA A 211 12.48 -21.92 1.62
CA ALA A 211 12.85 -22.89 0.61
C ALA A 211 11.68 -23.85 0.29
N GLN A 212 10.90 -24.25 1.31
CA GLN A 212 9.73 -25.11 1.13
C GLN A 212 8.59 -24.40 0.38
N GLU A 213 8.31 -23.14 0.72
CA GLU A 213 7.30 -22.33 0.03
C GLU A 213 7.61 -22.12 -1.45
N THR A 214 8.90 -21.94 -1.79
CA THR A 214 9.32 -21.73 -3.18
C THR A 214 9.49 -23.02 -3.98
N ALA A 215 9.62 -24.18 -3.34
CA ALA A 215 9.90 -25.46 -4.01
C ALA A 215 8.71 -26.04 -4.80
N GLY A 216 7.49 -25.57 -4.54
CA GLY A 216 6.26 -26.00 -5.23
C GLY A 216 5.96 -25.24 -6.52
N ALA A 217 6.63 -24.10 -6.77
CA ALA A 217 6.36 -23.23 -7.90
C ALA A 217 7.29 -23.55 -9.08
N SER A 218 6.72 -23.69 -10.28
CA SER A 218 7.52 -23.76 -11.52
C SER A 218 8.16 -22.40 -11.79
N THR A 219 9.39 -22.42 -12.32
CA THR A 219 10.24 -21.23 -12.58
C THR A 219 9.42 -20.06 -13.13
N PRO A 220 9.38 -18.91 -12.43
CA PRO A 220 8.63 -17.75 -12.90
C PRO A 220 9.42 -17.02 -13.98
N ALA A 221 8.69 -16.35 -14.88
CA ALA A 221 9.26 -15.31 -15.72
C ALA A 221 9.76 -14.15 -14.86
N ALA A 222 10.83 -13.47 -15.29
CA ALA A 222 11.43 -12.34 -14.58
C ALA A 222 10.38 -11.35 -14.07
N PRO A 223 10.56 -10.75 -12.87
CA PRO A 223 9.59 -9.84 -12.29
C PRO A 223 9.32 -8.70 -13.28
N ALA A 224 8.10 -8.64 -13.80
CA ALA A 224 7.69 -7.52 -14.61
C ALA A 224 7.69 -6.29 -13.70
N ALA A 225 8.46 -5.26 -14.08
CA ALA A 225 8.27 -3.95 -13.46
C ALA A 225 6.78 -3.60 -13.62
N MET A 226 6.12 -3.31 -12.50
CA MET A 226 4.79 -2.72 -12.52
C MET A 226 4.84 -1.52 -13.47
N PRO A 227 3.97 -1.44 -14.49
CA PRO A 227 3.98 -0.31 -15.40
C PRO A 227 3.87 0.97 -14.57
N ALA A 228 4.77 1.92 -14.83
CA ALA A 228 4.62 3.26 -14.30
C ALA A 228 3.23 3.79 -14.72
N PRO A 229 2.54 4.57 -13.89
CA PRO A 229 1.33 5.25 -14.34
C PRO A 229 1.66 6.02 -15.62
N GLU A 230 0.88 5.78 -16.68
CA GLU A 230 0.99 6.56 -17.91
C GLU A 230 0.80 8.05 -17.56
N PRO A 231 1.56 8.99 -18.16
CA PRO A 231 1.34 10.40 -17.91
C PRO A 231 -0.10 10.75 -18.26
N GLU A 232 -0.84 11.21 -17.26
CA GLU A 232 -2.21 11.66 -17.40
C GLU A 232 -2.26 12.72 -18.51
N GLN A 233 -3.14 12.52 -19.49
CA GLN A 233 -3.42 13.57 -20.47
C GLN A 233 -4.14 14.68 -19.71
N GLU A 234 -3.47 15.82 -19.55
CA GLU A 234 -4.08 17.03 -18.98
C GLU A 234 -5.41 17.30 -19.70
N PRO A 235 -6.54 17.41 -18.98
CA PRO A 235 -7.76 17.89 -19.60
C PRO A 235 -7.49 19.31 -20.08
N GLU A 236 -7.88 19.60 -21.33
CA GLU A 236 -7.78 20.94 -21.91
C GLU A 236 -8.60 21.91 -21.05
N VAL A 237 -7.93 22.62 -20.14
CA VAL A 237 -8.54 23.65 -19.31
C VAL A 237 -8.89 24.81 -20.23
N VAL A 238 -10.13 24.83 -20.71
CA VAL A 238 -10.72 26.04 -21.25
C VAL A 238 -10.86 27.03 -20.09
N ALA A 239 -9.87 27.91 -19.96
CA ALA A 239 -9.91 28.99 -19.00
C ALA A 239 -11.22 29.79 -19.17
N PRO A 240 -12.00 30.02 -18.10
CA PRO A 240 -13.12 30.95 -18.20
C PRO A 240 -12.58 32.34 -18.55
N PRO A 241 -13.30 33.13 -19.36
CA PRO A 241 -12.84 34.46 -19.76
C PRO A 241 -12.62 35.32 -18.51
N VAL A 242 -11.39 35.81 -18.36
CA VAL A 242 -11.01 36.79 -17.35
C VAL A 242 -11.83 38.06 -17.59
N PRO A 243 -12.60 38.56 -16.61
CA PRO A 243 -13.16 39.90 -16.73
C PRO A 243 -12.01 40.91 -16.69
N GLU A 244 -11.79 41.59 -17.82
CA GLU A 244 -10.99 42.82 -17.86
C GLU A 244 -11.65 43.86 -16.94
N ASP A 245 -10.83 44.52 -16.12
CA ASP A 245 -11.19 45.51 -15.09
C ASP A 245 -11.68 44.98 -13.72
N VAL A 246 -10.75 44.37 -12.97
CA VAL A 246 -10.78 44.42 -11.50
C VAL A 246 -9.69 45.40 -11.04
N PRO A 247 -10.03 46.52 -10.38
CA PRO A 247 -9.03 47.46 -9.89
C PRO A 247 -8.20 46.82 -8.76
N VAL A 248 -6.88 46.82 -8.95
CA VAL A 248 -5.89 46.41 -7.95
C VAL A 248 -5.99 47.34 -6.73
N PRO A 249 -6.29 46.86 -5.51
CA PRO A 249 -6.16 47.70 -4.33
C PRO A 249 -4.67 47.98 -4.07
N SER A 250 -4.33 49.26 -4.00
CA SER A 250 -2.98 49.75 -3.73
C SER A 250 -2.46 49.23 -2.40
N ALA A 251 -1.20 48.81 -2.39
CA ALA A 251 -0.47 48.38 -1.20
C ALA A 251 -0.59 49.43 -0.08
N GLN A 252 -1.36 49.10 0.96
CA GLN A 252 -1.32 49.82 2.21
C GLN A 252 -0.21 49.22 3.08
N ALA A 253 0.66 50.11 3.54
CA ALA A 253 1.80 49.81 4.39
C ALA A 253 1.37 49.10 5.68
N LEU A 254 2.07 48.00 6.00
CA LEU A 254 2.02 47.36 7.31
C LEU A 254 2.57 48.32 8.37
N PRO A 255 1.85 48.58 9.48
CA PRO A 255 2.48 49.22 10.64
C PRO A 255 3.39 48.21 11.35
N ALA A 256 4.61 48.63 11.59
CA ALA A 256 5.58 47.95 12.43
C ALA A 256 5.17 48.05 13.90
N SER A 257 4.95 46.91 14.56
CA SER A 257 5.21 46.72 16.00
C SER A 257 5.06 45.24 16.36
N PHE A 258 6.20 44.62 16.62
CA PHE A 258 6.37 43.35 17.31
C PHE A 258 6.40 43.66 18.81
N ASP A 259 5.57 43.00 19.61
CA ASP A 259 5.55 43.09 21.07
C ASP A 259 5.52 41.66 21.63
N PRO A 260 6.59 41.16 22.31
CA PRO A 260 6.69 39.77 22.71
C PRO A 260 6.57 39.61 24.23
N GLU A 261 5.38 39.68 24.80
CA GLU A 261 5.12 39.22 26.16
C GLU A 261 3.71 38.62 26.25
N ASP A 262 3.61 37.29 26.22
CA ASP A 262 2.62 36.56 27.01
C ASP A 262 3.05 35.08 27.09
N GLU A 263 3.62 34.72 28.24
CA GLU A 263 3.87 33.36 28.70
C GLU A 263 2.55 32.74 29.18
N ASP A 264 2.28 31.49 28.78
CA ASP A 264 1.78 30.37 29.61
C ASP A 264 0.94 29.41 28.77
N VAL A 265 1.51 28.27 28.35
CA VAL A 265 0.90 26.94 28.55
C VAL A 265 2.03 25.89 28.57
N ALA A 266 2.15 25.22 29.71
CA ALA A 266 3.02 24.08 29.92
C ALA A 266 2.53 22.81 29.19
N THR A 267 3.41 22.16 28.44
CA THR A 267 3.42 20.71 28.23
C THR A 267 4.87 20.23 28.14
N GLN A 268 5.31 19.49 29.15
CA GLN A 268 6.67 18.96 29.24
C GLN A 268 6.87 17.76 28.29
N PRO A 269 8.02 17.64 27.61
CA PRO A 269 8.40 16.40 26.94
C PRO A 269 9.00 15.39 27.92
N PHE A 270 8.54 14.14 27.81
CA PHE A 270 9.04 12.99 28.55
C PHE A 270 10.41 12.57 27.98
N LEU A 271 11.49 12.89 28.68
CA LEU A 271 12.86 12.45 28.36
C LEU A 271 13.22 11.22 29.19
N MET A 272 13.60 10.12 28.52
CA MET A 272 14.32 9.00 29.16
C MET A 272 15.82 9.33 29.24
N PRO A 273 16.55 8.86 30.28
CA PRO A 273 17.94 9.24 30.47
C PRO A 273 18.86 8.40 29.58
N ILE A 274 19.47 9.04 28.59
CA ILE A 274 20.63 8.48 27.87
C ILE A 274 21.88 8.75 28.70
N SER A 275 22.54 7.69 29.16
CA SER A 275 23.87 7.75 29.76
C SER A 275 24.88 7.24 28.73
N GLU A 276 25.56 8.13 28.01
CA GLU A 276 26.82 7.81 27.32
C GLU A 276 27.79 9.00 27.33
N PRO A 277 29.12 8.74 27.34
CA PRO A 277 30.14 9.75 27.54
C PRO A 277 30.43 10.56 26.27
N ILE A 278 30.64 11.86 26.47
CA ILE A 278 30.98 12.83 25.43
C ILE A 278 32.37 12.52 24.86
N TYR A 279 32.44 12.16 23.57
CA TYR A 279 33.68 12.11 22.80
C TYR A 279 34.15 13.54 22.49
N GLN A 280 35.35 13.91 22.95
CA GLN A 280 36.03 15.15 22.58
C GLN A 280 37.19 14.81 21.62
N PRO A 281 37.22 15.34 20.38
CA PRO A 281 38.31 15.09 19.45
C PRO A 281 39.60 15.81 19.87
N ASP A 282 40.73 15.09 19.79
CA ASP A 282 42.08 15.58 20.04
C ASP A 282 42.53 16.57 18.94
N PRO A 283 42.89 17.82 19.27
CA PRO A 283 43.30 18.83 18.29
C PRO A 283 44.67 18.60 17.64
N ALA A 284 45.38 17.52 18.00
CA ALA A 284 46.72 17.20 17.47
C ALA A 284 46.76 16.09 16.39
N ALA A 285 45.62 15.56 15.94
CA ALA A 285 45.60 14.54 14.89
C ALA A 285 45.65 15.16 13.48
N GLU A 286 46.77 14.99 12.77
CA GLU A 286 46.86 15.32 11.35
C GLU A 286 45.95 14.40 10.51
N PRO A 287 45.24 14.94 9.49
CA PRO A 287 44.37 14.14 8.64
C PRO A 287 45.19 13.24 7.70
N PRO A 288 44.75 12.00 7.42
CA PRO A 288 45.43 11.14 6.47
C PRO A 288 45.37 11.72 5.04
N ALA A 289 46.47 11.60 4.30
CA ALA A 289 46.62 12.07 2.93
C ALA A 289 45.67 11.34 1.97
N LEU A 290 44.96 12.12 1.14
CA LEU A 290 44.14 11.64 0.03
C LEU A 290 45.06 11.11 -1.09
N GLU A 291 44.95 9.83 -1.43
CA GLU A 291 45.52 9.28 -2.67
C GLU A 291 44.66 9.68 -3.89
N PRO A 292 45.26 9.85 -5.08
CA PRO A 292 44.55 10.36 -6.26
C PRO A 292 43.56 9.33 -6.84
N ASP A 293 42.35 9.83 -7.12
CA ASP A 293 41.20 9.15 -7.70
C ASP A 293 41.42 8.85 -9.21
N ASP A 294 41.47 7.56 -9.56
CA ASP A 294 41.42 7.06 -10.95
C ASP A 294 39.95 6.90 -11.38
N SER A 295 39.32 8.00 -11.77
CA SER A 295 37.98 8.02 -12.39
C SER A 295 38.06 8.34 -13.89
N PRO A 296 37.55 7.49 -14.80
CA PRO A 296 37.49 7.81 -16.23
C PRO A 296 36.40 8.84 -16.55
N SER A 297 36.77 9.77 -17.43
CA SER A 297 35.98 10.90 -17.94
C SER A 297 34.58 10.55 -18.45
N PHE A 298 33.58 11.31 -18.00
CA PHE A 298 32.24 11.35 -18.59
C PHE A 298 32.28 11.92 -20.02
N THR A 299 31.92 11.09 -21.01
CA THR A 299 31.58 11.55 -22.36
C THR A 299 30.13 12.03 -22.35
N GLN A 300 29.90 13.29 -22.71
CA GLN A 300 28.56 13.85 -22.93
C GLN A 300 27.82 13.08 -24.03
N VAL A 301 26.68 12.47 -23.70
CA VAL A 301 25.75 11.93 -24.68
C VAL A 301 24.82 13.07 -25.13
N VAL A 302 25.00 13.50 -26.38
CA VAL A 302 24.09 14.43 -27.08
C VAL A 302 22.97 13.59 -27.72
N PHE A 303 21.72 13.89 -27.37
CA PHE A 303 20.55 13.27 -28.00
C PHE A 303 20.25 13.96 -29.35
N PRO A 304 20.03 13.23 -30.46
CA PRO A 304 19.61 13.83 -31.72
C PRO A 304 18.11 14.16 -31.71
N ASP A 305 17.81 15.30 -32.34
CA ASP A 305 16.49 15.93 -32.46
C ASP A 305 15.51 15.11 -33.34
N ARG A 306 14.22 15.28 -33.06
CA ARG A 306 13.08 14.49 -33.51
C ARG A 306 12.59 14.94 -34.88
N ALA A 307 13.38 14.78 -35.94
CA ALA A 307 12.92 14.96 -37.32
C ALA A 307 13.84 14.30 -38.35
N THR A 308 13.68 12.99 -38.58
CA THR A 308 13.79 12.29 -39.88
C THR A 308 13.95 10.79 -39.66
N ALA A 309 12.93 10.00 -40.00
CA ALA A 309 13.06 8.65 -40.58
C ALA A 309 11.66 8.05 -40.80
N ALA A 310 10.98 8.55 -41.83
CA ALA A 310 9.94 7.79 -42.51
C ALA A 310 10.61 6.84 -43.52
N ALA A 311 9.94 5.71 -43.76
CA ALA A 311 10.12 4.74 -44.84
C ALA A 311 11.21 3.67 -44.68
N ALA A 312 10.78 2.43 -44.39
CA ALA A 312 11.04 1.28 -45.26
C ALA A 312 10.17 0.08 -44.86
N THR A 313 9.19 -0.22 -45.72
CA THR A 313 8.36 -1.42 -45.83
C THR A 313 9.16 -2.68 -46.22
N ALA A 314 8.83 -3.85 -45.65
CA ALA A 314 8.65 -5.13 -46.37
C ALA A 314 8.27 -6.28 -45.41
N ALA A 315 7.20 -7.01 -45.77
CA ALA A 315 6.77 -8.29 -45.17
C ALA A 315 7.59 -9.49 -45.72
N PRO A 316 7.47 -10.70 -45.13
CA PRO A 316 6.68 -11.73 -45.82
C PRO A 316 5.89 -12.73 -44.94
N GLU A 317 4.72 -13.09 -45.48
CA GLU A 317 4.04 -14.41 -45.63
C GLU A 317 3.87 -15.42 -44.47
N GLU A 318 2.59 -15.73 -44.19
CA GLU A 318 2.05 -16.94 -43.54
C GLU A 318 2.22 -18.22 -44.39
N PRO A 319 2.11 -19.40 -43.75
CA PRO A 319 1.31 -20.47 -44.35
C PRO A 319 0.28 -21.08 -43.37
N ALA A 320 -0.92 -21.33 -43.92
CA ALA A 320 -2.07 -22.01 -43.31
C ALA A 320 -1.95 -23.57 -43.38
N PRO A 321 -2.86 -24.34 -42.73
CA PRO A 321 -2.54 -25.61 -42.04
C PRO A 321 -2.77 -26.91 -42.84
N ALA A 322 -2.20 -28.01 -42.35
CA ALA A 322 -2.41 -29.38 -42.83
C ALA A 322 -3.40 -30.18 -41.95
N THR A 323 -4.23 -30.98 -42.63
CA THR A 323 -5.40 -31.74 -42.18
C THR A 323 -5.12 -33.22 -41.81
N ALA A 324 -5.77 -33.71 -40.74
CA ALA A 324 -6.45 -35.03 -40.52
C ALA A 324 -5.60 -36.35 -40.52
N PRO A 325 -6.03 -37.49 -39.89
CA PRO A 325 -7.44 -37.95 -39.74
C PRO A 325 -7.89 -38.78 -38.49
N LEU A 326 -9.24 -38.85 -38.36
CA LEU A 326 -10.13 -39.98 -37.98
C LEU A 326 -9.94 -40.76 -36.65
N HIS A 327 -10.99 -40.77 -35.79
CA HIS A 327 -11.86 -41.96 -35.63
C HIS A 327 -13.20 -41.64 -34.91
N VAL A 328 -14.26 -42.28 -35.40
CA VAL A 328 -15.69 -42.10 -35.06
C VAL A 328 -16.20 -43.28 -34.22
N ALA A 329 -16.85 -42.95 -33.08
CA ALA A 329 -18.06 -43.49 -32.41
C ALA A 329 -18.26 -45.03 -32.20
N PRO A 330 -19.07 -45.49 -31.20
CA PRO A 330 -20.51 -45.21 -31.11
C PRO A 330 -21.05 -44.91 -29.69
N ARG A 331 -22.38 -44.72 -29.63
CA ARG A 331 -23.19 -44.00 -28.63
C ARG A 331 -24.27 -44.94 -28.02
N VAL A 332 -24.65 -44.67 -26.75
CA VAL A 332 -25.95 -44.91 -26.01
C VAL A 332 -26.49 -46.36 -25.79
N PRO A 333 -27.51 -46.62 -24.91
CA PRO A 333 -28.23 -45.80 -23.89
C PRO A 333 -28.60 -46.50 -22.53
N SER A 334 -29.39 -45.76 -21.70
CA SER A 334 -30.42 -46.22 -20.71
C SER A 334 -29.96 -46.56 -19.27
N MET A 335 -30.73 -46.39 -18.19
CA MET A 335 -32.07 -45.83 -17.91
C MET A 335 -32.24 -45.71 -16.36
N ASP A 336 -33.23 -44.91 -15.95
CA ASP A 336 -34.06 -45.01 -14.73
C ASP A 336 -33.56 -44.59 -13.33
N ALA A 337 -34.30 -43.60 -12.81
CA ALA A 337 -34.55 -43.30 -11.39
C ALA A 337 -35.62 -44.27 -10.83
N PRO A 338 -35.94 -44.30 -9.51
CA PRO A 338 -36.74 -43.21 -8.89
C PRO A 338 -36.41 -42.87 -7.42
N GLU A 339 -36.95 -41.72 -6.98
CA GLU A 339 -37.17 -41.33 -5.57
C GLU A 339 -38.08 -42.31 -4.80
N PRO A 340 -38.23 -42.10 -3.48
CA PRO A 340 -39.49 -41.48 -3.07
C PRO A 340 -39.38 -40.38 -1.98
N ALA A 341 -40.39 -39.51 -2.02
CA ALA A 341 -40.76 -38.47 -1.08
C ALA A 341 -41.24 -38.97 0.31
N ALA A 342 -41.20 -38.11 1.33
CA ALA A 342 -42.39 -37.55 2.02
C ALA A 342 -42.12 -37.05 3.46
N ALA A 343 -42.97 -36.08 3.86
CA ALA A 343 -43.24 -35.49 5.20
C ALA A 343 -42.24 -34.40 5.65
N ALA A 344 -42.54 -33.10 5.63
CA ALA A 344 -43.71 -32.34 6.12
C ALA A 344 -43.94 -32.51 7.64
N GLU A 345 -43.41 -31.58 8.42
CA GLU A 345 -44.02 -31.17 9.69
C GLU A 345 -43.81 -29.66 9.87
N GLU A 346 -44.94 -28.98 10.02
CA GLU A 346 -45.13 -27.55 10.12
C GLU A 346 -45.74 -27.26 11.51
N ALA A 347 -45.44 -26.06 12.04
CA ALA A 347 -46.05 -25.34 13.18
C ALA A 347 -45.35 -25.40 14.56
N PRO A 348 -45.53 -24.39 15.44
CA PRO A 348 -45.97 -23.00 15.22
C PRO A 348 -45.01 -21.92 15.78
N GLU A 349 -45.14 -20.70 15.26
CA GLU A 349 -44.57 -19.47 15.83
C GLU A 349 -45.18 -19.11 17.21
N PRO A 350 -44.42 -18.42 18.09
CA PRO A 350 -44.99 -17.60 19.13
C PRO A 350 -44.85 -16.10 18.82
N VAL A 351 -46.01 -15.49 18.57
CA VAL A 351 -46.50 -14.21 19.13
C VAL A 351 -45.51 -13.05 19.26
N GLN A 352 -45.72 -12.06 18.39
CA GLN A 352 -45.26 -10.69 18.53
C GLN A 352 -45.93 -10.00 19.73
N GLU A 353 -45.14 -9.48 20.67
CA GLU A 353 -45.58 -8.44 21.60
C GLU A 353 -45.27 -7.06 20.98
N ALA A 354 -46.32 -6.27 20.82
CA ALA A 354 -46.27 -4.91 20.31
C ALA A 354 -46.06 -3.91 21.46
N GLU A 355 -45.11 -3.00 21.30
CA GLU A 355 -44.94 -1.76 22.09
C GLU A 355 -44.35 -0.65 21.20
N PRO A 356 -44.56 0.64 21.52
CA PRO A 356 -45.45 1.48 20.74
C PRO A 356 -44.77 2.44 19.74
N GLU A 357 -45.57 2.89 18.78
CA GLU A 357 -45.25 3.83 17.70
C GLU A 357 -44.57 5.12 18.19
N SER A 358 -43.38 5.41 17.66
CA SER A 358 -42.72 6.71 17.73
C SER A 358 -42.85 7.42 16.38
N GLU A 359 -43.36 8.65 16.40
CA GLU A 359 -43.63 9.52 15.24
C GLU A 359 -42.41 9.72 14.32
N PRO A 360 -42.60 9.87 12.98
CA PRO A 360 -41.51 9.93 12.02
C PRO A 360 -40.81 11.30 12.04
N ARG A 361 -39.51 11.31 12.34
CA ARG A 361 -38.59 12.40 11.98
C ARG A 361 -38.38 12.39 10.46
N THR A 362 -38.61 13.52 9.83
CA THR A 362 -38.19 13.80 8.45
C THR A 362 -36.67 13.70 8.34
N GLU A 363 -36.17 12.62 7.72
CA GLU A 363 -34.78 12.49 7.29
C GLU A 363 -34.55 13.34 6.03
N GLU A 364 -33.54 14.20 6.12
CA GLU A 364 -32.95 14.93 5.00
C GLU A 364 -32.24 13.91 4.09
N PRO A 365 -32.39 13.96 2.75
CA PRO A 365 -31.81 12.94 1.88
C PRO A 365 -30.28 12.97 1.98
N ALA A 366 -29.69 11.81 2.30
CA ALA A 366 -28.24 11.62 2.27
C ALA A 366 -27.70 12.02 0.88
N PRO A 367 -26.54 12.70 0.81
CA PRO A 367 -25.91 13.00 -0.47
C PRO A 367 -25.61 11.69 -1.22
N PRO A 368 -25.66 11.69 -2.56
CA PRO A 368 -25.45 10.49 -3.35
C PRO A 368 -24.08 9.87 -3.05
N ALA A 369 -24.06 8.55 -2.85
CA ALA A 369 -22.82 7.80 -2.66
C ALA A 369 -21.92 7.94 -3.89
N LEU A 370 -20.66 8.34 -3.65
CA LEU A 370 -19.64 8.39 -4.69
C LEU A 370 -19.36 6.98 -5.23
N THR A 371 -19.20 6.85 -6.54
CA THR A 371 -18.85 5.58 -7.18
C THR A 371 -17.34 5.35 -7.15
N TRP A 372 -16.91 4.10 -7.20
CA TRP A 372 -15.48 3.76 -7.19
C TRP A 372 -14.69 4.37 -8.37
N ASP A 373 -15.32 4.62 -9.51
CA ASP A 373 -14.71 5.35 -10.63
C ASP A 373 -14.32 6.79 -10.25
N GLN A 374 -15.09 7.43 -9.35
CA GLN A 374 -14.80 8.76 -8.81
C GLN A 374 -13.73 8.70 -7.70
N ILE A 375 -13.58 7.55 -7.04
CA ILE A 375 -12.64 7.31 -5.95
C ILE A 375 -11.24 6.92 -6.45
N ILE A 376 -11.15 6.25 -7.61
CA ILE A 376 -9.89 5.72 -8.18
C ILE A 376 -9.23 6.69 -9.18
N GLY A 377 -9.84 7.84 -9.48
CA GLY A 377 -9.29 8.79 -10.46
C GLY A 377 -9.30 8.22 -11.88
N GLY A 378 -10.45 7.69 -12.34
CA GLY A 378 -10.60 7.10 -13.66
C GLY A 378 -11.48 7.91 -14.63
N ARG A 379 -10.84 8.59 -15.59
CA ARG A 379 -11.30 8.95 -16.95
C ARG A 379 -12.80 9.24 -17.15
N GLY A 380 -13.13 10.53 -17.27
CA GLY A 380 -14.26 11.04 -18.05
C GLY A 380 -13.76 11.75 -19.30
#